data_AF-A0A965J603-F1
#
_entry.id   AF-A0A965J603-F1
#
_cell.length_a   1.000
_cell.length_b   1.000
_cell.length_c   1.000
_cell.angle_alpha   90.00
_cell.angle_beta   90.00
_cell.angle_gamma   90.00
#
_symmetry.space_group_name_H-M   'P 1'
#
loop_
_entity.id
_entity.type
_entity.pdbx_description
1 polymer ?
#
loop_
_entity_poly.entity_id
_entity_poly.type
_entity_poly.pdbx_seq_one_letter_code
_entity_poly.pdbx_strand_id
1 'polypeptide(L)'
;LEKTQVQALADRLIYMIREIKQSDVTISISKLPRDNAPLNTPIEEEFRVGIIGLAFDSEAVLIQVDLQAVSDGGEEEPEFIDVDDLSTDQDILRVLISPSEADRFAHRANSVVGAGRQPCPFCGGPIDPRGHLCPRANGYRR
;
A
#
# COMPACT_ATOMS: atom_id res chain seq x y z
N LEU A 1 -4.44 4.15 8.52
CA LEU A 1 -3.32 3.46 7.81
C LEU A 1 -2.05 4.28 7.92
N GLU A 2 -0.97 3.67 8.40
CA GLU A 2 0.33 4.33 8.49
C GLU A 2 1.11 4.28 7.18
N LYS A 3 2.06 5.21 7.02
CA LYS A 3 2.90 5.30 5.81
C LYS A 3 3.68 4.01 5.52
N THR A 4 4.20 3.36 6.57
CA THR A 4 4.93 2.09 6.52
C THR A 4 4.02 0.94 6.09
N GLN A 5 2.79 0.86 6.63
CA GLN A 5 1.78 -0.12 6.24
C GLN A 5 1.39 0.03 4.76
N VAL A 6 1.18 1.26 4.28
CA VAL A 6 0.88 1.53 2.86
C VAL A 6 2.03 1.09 1.95
N GLN A 7 3.27 1.33 2.36
CA GLN A 7 4.45 0.88 1.61
C GLN A 7 4.53 -0.66 1.56
N ALA A 8 4.38 -1.33 2.70
CA ALA A 8 4.42 -2.79 2.79
C ALA A 8 3.31 -3.44 1.94
N LEU A 9 2.09 -2.88 1.99
CA LEU A 9 0.97 -3.33 1.16
C LEU A 9 1.28 -3.20 -0.33
N ALA A 10 1.80 -2.05 -0.77
CA ALA A 10 2.17 -1.83 -2.16
C ALA A 10 3.23 -2.84 -2.65
N ASP A 11 4.27 -3.07 -1.85
CA ASP A 11 5.34 -4.02 -2.19
C ASP A 11 4.82 -5.47 -2.23
N ARG A 12 3.97 -5.86 -1.27
CA ARG A 12 3.38 -7.21 -1.24
C ARG A 12 2.41 -7.45 -2.40
N LEU A 13 1.63 -6.46 -2.81
CA LEU A 13 0.77 -6.54 -4.00
C LEU A 13 1.60 -6.75 -5.27
N ILE A 14 2.70 -6.01 -5.45
CA ILE A 14 3.61 -6.20 -6.60
C ILE A 14 4.17 -7.61 -6.62
N TYR A 15 4.57 -8.14 -5.47
CA TYR A 15 5.08 -9.50 -5.36
C TYR A 15 3.98 -10.54 -5.67
N MET A 16 2.78 -10.38 -5.09
CA MET A 16 1.63 -11.25 -5.36
C MET A 16 1.23 -11.28 -6.84
N ILE A 17 1.24 -10.13 -7.53
CA ILE A 17 0.96 -10.05 -8.97
C ILE A 17 1.96 -10.87 -9.80
N ARG A 18 3.24 -10.90 -9.37
CA ARG A 18 4.26 -11.74 -10.02
C ARG A 18 3.99 -13.23 -9.76
N GLU A 19 3.60 -13.60 -8.54
CA GLU A 19 3.21 -14.97 -8.20
C GLU A 19 2.02 -15.42 -9.05
N ILE A 20 0.96 -14.60 -9.15
CA ILE A 20 -0.23 -14.90 -9.98
C ILE A 20 0.17 -15.17 -11.43
N LYS A 21 1.00 -14.32 -12.04
CA LYS A 21 1.49 -14.53 -13.43
C LYS A 21 2.35 -15.78 -13.60
N GLN A 22 3.08 -16.19 -12.57
CA GLN A 22 3.90 -17.40 -12.60
C GLN A 22 3.05 -18.66 -12.46
N SER A 23 2.01 -18.61 -11.63
CA SER A 23 1.07 -19.71 -11.42
C SER A 23 0.17 -19.92 -12.64
N ASP A 24 -0.32 -18.84 -13.26
CA ASP A 24 -1.16 -18.92 -14.44
C ASP A 24 -0.83 -17.78 -15.44
N VAL A 25 -0.23 -18.18 -16.56
CA VAL A 25 0.20 -17.27 -17.64
C VAL A 25 -1.00 -16.78 -18.48
N THR A 26 -2.15 -17.44 -18.40
CA THR A 26 -3.36 -17.05 -19.16
C THR A 26 -4.07 -15.85 -18.56
N ILE A 27 -3.81 -15.54 -17.28
CA ILE A 27 -4.37 -14.37 -16.60
C ILE A 27 -3.79 -13.09 -17.22
N SER A 28 -4.66 -12.36 -17.92
CA SER A 28 -4.30 -11.07 -18.52
C SER A 28 -4.32 -9.95 -17.48
N ILE A 29 -3.14 -9.40 -17.19
CA ILE A 29 -2.99 -8.22 -16.33
C ILE A 29 -2.65 -7.04 -17.22
N SER A 30 -3.66 -6.20 -17.46
CA SER A 30 -3.55 -5.02 -18.31
C SER A 30 -2.95 -3.85 -17.54
N LYS A 31 -2.14 -3.05 -18.23
CA LYS A 31 -1.61 -1.82 -17.66
C LYS A 31 -2.67 -0.72 -17.74
N LEU A 32 -3.24 -0.37 -16.60
CA LEU A 32 -4.21 0.72 -16.51
C LEU A 32 -3.52 2.09 -16.60
N PRO A 33 -4.24 3.15 -17.00
CA PRO A 33 -3.74 4.52 -16.94
C PRO A 33 -3.26 4.87 -15.53
N ARG A 34 -2.19 5.67 -15.44
CA ARG A 34 -1.67 6.12 -14.15
C ARG A 34 -2.71 6.98 -13.42
N ASP A 35 -2.94 6.66 -12.17
CA ASP A 35 -3.79 7.43 -11.29
C ASP A 35 -2.95 8.48 -10.55
N ASN A 36 -2.97 9.71 -11.08
CA ASN A 36 -2.29 10.87 -10.50
C ASN A 36 -3.30 11.93 -10.00
N ALA A 37 -4.58 11.57 -9.89
CA ALA A 37 -5.56 12.50 -9.36
C ALA A 37 -5.22 12.84 -7.89
N PRO A 38 -5.51 14.06 -7.42
CA PRO A 38 -5.37 14.38 -6.02
C PRO A 38 -6.29 13.49 -5.17
N LEU A 39 -5.95 13.32 -3.89
CA LEU A 39 -6.88 12.72 -2.94
C LEU A 39 -8.07 13.67 -2.74
N ASN A 40 -9.25 13.09 -2.54
CA ASN A 40 -10.42 13.86 -2.18
C ASN A 40 -10.22 14.46 -0.78
N THR A 41 -10.70 15.68 -0.59
CA THR A 41 -10.60 16.42 0.66
C THR A 41 -12.00 16.79 1.15
N PRO A 42 -12.29 16.73 2.47
CA PRO A 42 -11.37 16.35 3.55
C PRO A 42 -11.05 14.85 3.59
N ILE A 43 -9.91 14.48 4.17
CA ILE A 43 -9.56 13.09 4.46
C ILE A 43 -10.01 12.81 5.89
N GLU A 44 -11.01 11.95 6.05
CA GLU A 44 -11.55 11.54 7.35
C GLU A 44 -11.12 10.10 7.63
N GLU A 45 -10.54 9.87 8.82
CA GLU A 45 -10.15 8.53 9.26
C GLU A 45 -11.36 7.85 9.92
N GLU A 46 -11.85 6.76 9.33
CA GLU A 46 -12.95 5.98 9.92
C GLU A 46 -12.44 5.06 11.05
N PHE A 47 -11.30 4.41 10.86
CA PHE A 47 -10.65 3.55 11.86
C PHE A 47 -9.15 3.40 11.59
N ARG A 48 -8.41 3.01 12.63
CA ARG A 48 -6.98 2.68 12.54
C ARG A 48 -6.81 1.23 12.15
N VAL A 49 -6.06 0.97 11.08
CA VAL A 49 -5.76 -0.39 10.62
C VAL A 49 -4.63 -1.00 11.44
N GLY A 50 -4.87 -2.19 12.01
CA GLY A 50 -3.86 -3.01 12.67
C GLY A 50 -3.28 -4.07 11.71
N ILE A 51 -4.14 -5.00 11.28
CA ILE A 51 -3.76 -6.15 10.46
C ILE A 51 -4.23 -5.96 9.01
N ILE A 52 -3.38 -6.35 8.06
CA ILE A 52 -3.69 -6.36 6.64
C ILE A 52 -3.55 -7.78 6.09
N GLY A 53 -4.66 -8.37 5.69
CA GLY A 53 -4.74 -9.67 5.01
C GLY A 53 -4.77 -9.52 3.49
N LEU A 54 -4.12 -10.45 2.79
CA LEU A 54 -4.17 -10.52 1.33
C LEU A 54 -4.44 -11.95 0.86
N ALA A 55 -5.41 -12.11 -0.03
CA ALA A 55 -5.73 -13.38 -0.68
C ALA A 55 -5.98 -13.18 -2.17
N PHE A 56 -5.75 -14.21 -2.97
CA PHE A 56 -6.08 -14.22 -4.39
C PHE A 56 -7.14 -15.31 -4.66
N ASP A 57 -8.27 -14.88 -5.20
CA ASP A 57 -9.31 -15.76 -5.72
C ASP A 57 -9.03 -16.02 -7.20
N SER A 58 -8.62 -17.26 -7.52
CA SER A 58 -8.33 -17.68 -8.89
C SER A 58 -9.57 -17.85 -9.76
N GLU A 59 -10.74 -18.14 -9.17
CA GLU A 59 -11.97 -18.33 -9.92
C GLU A 59 -12.53 -16.98 -10.39
N ALA A 60 -12.58 -16.00 -9.49
CA ALA A 60 -13.03 -14.65 -9.80
C ALA A 60 -11.93 -13.76 -10.42
N VAL A 61 -10.66 -14.18 -10.32
CA VAL A 61 -9.47 -13.40 -10.70
C VAL A 61 -9.44 -12.05 -9.97
N LEU A 62 -9.62 -12.10 -8.65
CA LEU A 62 -9.64 -10.93 -7.77
C LEU A 62 -8.64 -11.10 -6.63
N ILE A 63 -8.01 -10.00 -6.26
CA ILE A 63 -7.21 -9.89 -5.03
C ILE A 63 -8.11 -9.31 -3.95
N GLN A 64 -8.25 -10.05 -2.86
CA GLN A 64 -8.91 -9.61 -1.64
C GLN A 64 -7.89 -8.95 -0.73
N VAL A 65 -8.21 -7.74 -0.26
CA VAL A 65 -7.47 -7.00 0.75
C VAL A 65 -8.38 -6.81 1.95
N ASP A 66 -8.04 -7.43 3.06
CA ASP A 66 -8.77 -7.29 4.32
C ASP A 66 -7.99 -6.34 5.24
N LEU A 67 -8.64 -5.28 5.69
CA LEU A 67 -8.09 -4.27 6.59
C LEU A 67 -8.85 -4.36 7.90
N GLN A 68 -8.21 -4.89 8.92
CA GLN A 68 -8.79 -5.05 10.25
C GLN A 68 -8.41 -3.88 11.15
N ALA A 69 -9.39 -3.33 11.87
CA ALA A 69 -9.17 -2.28 12.83
C ALA A 69 -8.29 -2.73 14.00
N VAL A 70 -7.55 -1.81 14.62
CA VAL A 70 -6.93 -2.06 15.93
C VAL A 70 -8.04 -2.09 16.98
N SER A 71 -8.03 -3.07 17.88
CA SER A 71 -8.92 -3.04 19.06
C SER A 71 -8.63 -1.80 19.92
N ASP A 72 -9.67 -1.11 20.38
CA ASP A 72 -9.57 0.05 21.29
C ASP A 72 -8.99 -0.30 22.68
N GLY A 73 -8.59 -1.54 22.91
CA GLY A 73 -8.02 -2.06 24.15
C GLY A 73 -6.55 -2.45 24.03
N GLY A 74 -5.64 -1.48 24.14
CA GLY A 74 -4.31 -1.71 24.70
C GLY A 74 -3.17 -1.98 23.71
N GLU A 75 -2.07 -1.25 23.94
CA GLU A 75 -0.73 -1.47 23.41
C GLU A 75 -0.16 -2.81 23.90
N GLU A 76 -0.60 -3.96 23.38
CA GLU A 76 -0.02 -5.25 23.75
C GLU A 76 0.35 -6.10 22.53
N GLU A 77 1.43 -6.86 22.71
CA GLU A 77 2.31 -7.50 21.73
C GLU A 77 1.59 -8.30 20.62
N PRO A 78 2.23 -8.52 19.45
CA PRO A 78 1.65 -9.36 18.40
C PRO A 78 1.64 -10.83 18.87
N GLU A 79 0.60 -11.23 19.61
CA GLU A 79 0.28 -12.63 19.78
C GLU A 79 -0.02 -13.22 18.40
N PHE A 80 0.44 -14.45 18.17
CA PHE A 80 0.10 -15.22 16.98
C PHE A 80 -1.39 -15.54 17.05
N ILE A 81 -2.23 -14.64 16.55
CA ILE A 81 -3.67 -14.82 16.45
C ILE A 81 -3.94 -15.92 15.43
N ASP A 82 -4.56 -17.00 15.89
CA ASP A 82 -5.05 -18.07 15.03
C ASP A 82 -6.16 -17.48 14.13
N VAL A 83 -6.12 -17.73 12.82
CA VAL A 83 -7.04 -17.10 11.85
C VAL A 83 -8.50 -17.50 12.10
N ASP A 84 -8.72 -18.54 12.90
CA ASP A 84 -10.04 -19.06 13.30
C ASP A 84 -10.57 -18.45 14.62
N ASP A 85 -9.75 -17.71 15.37
CA ASP A 85 -10.12 -17.02 16.63
C ASP A 85 -10.24 -15.49 16.44
N LEU A 86 -10.72 -15.10 15.25
CA LEU A 86 -11.11 -13.72 14.96
C LEU A 86 -12.36 -13.40 15.79
N SER A 87 -12.15 -12.89 17.01
CA SER A 87 -13.22 -12.33 17.84
C SER A 87 -14.04 -11.34 17.01
N THR A 88 -15.36 -11.54 17.03
CA THR A 88 -16.37 -10.91 16.17
C THR A 88 -16.59 -9.41 16.44
N ASP A 89 -15.66 -8.73 17.11
CA ASP A 89 -15.83 -7.38 17.65
C ASP A 89 -14.98 -6.30 16.96
N GLN A 90 -14.11 -6.66 16.02
CA GLN A 90 -13.29 -5.69 15.28
C GLN A 90 -13.87 -5.39 13.90
N ASP A 91 -13.87 -4.09 13.53
CA ASP A 91 -14.30 -3.66 12.20
C ASP A 91 -13.32 -4.15 11.12
N ILE A 92 -13.86 -4.76 10.06
CA ILE A 92 -13.10 -5.25 8.91
C ILE A 92 -13.61 -4.59 7.64
N LEU A 93 -12.70 -3.91 6.92
CA LEU A 93 -12.95 -3.45 5.55
C LEU A 93 -12.35 -4.45 4.56
N ARG A 94 -13.22 -5.08 3.77
CA ARG A 94 -12.83 -5.97 2.68
C ARG A 94 -12.90 -5.25 1.34
N VAL A 95 -11.80 -5.27 0.60
CA VAL A 95 -11.69 -4.67 -0.72
C VAL A 95 -11.33 -5.77 -1.73
N LEU A 96 -12.14 -5.91 -2.78
CA LEU A 96 -11.89 -6.82 -3.89
C LEU A 96 -11.47 -6.00 -5.12
N ILE A 97 -10.27 -6.26 -5.63
CA ILE A 97 -9.71 -5.54 -6.78
C ILE A 97 -9.12 -6.50 -7.80
N SER A 98 -9.19 -6.14 -9.07
CA SER A 98 -8.50 -6.91 -10.11
C SER A 98 -6.97 -6.81 -9.96
N PRO A 99 -6.18 -7.78 -10.45
CA PRO A 99 -4.72 -7.67 -10.47
C PRO A 99 -4.22 -6.42 -11.22
N SER A 100 -4.97 -5.94 -12.22
CA SER A 100 -4.65 -4.72 -12.96
C SER A 100 -4.84 -3.46 -12.09
N GLU A 101 -5.86 -3.44 -11.24
CA GLU A 101 -6.09 -2.35 -10.29
C GLU A 101 -5.11 -2.38 -9.12
N ALA A 102 -4.76 -3.57 -8.64
CA ALA A 102 -3.73 -3.75 -7.61
C ALA A 102 -2.36 -3.21 -8.09
N ASP A 103 -1.98 -3.47 -9.36
CA ASP A 103 -0.76 -2.92 -9.95
C ASP A 103 -0.79 -1.37 -9.98
N ARG A 104 -1.91 -0.80 -10.46
CA ARG A 104 -2.10 0.66 -10.49
C ARG A 104 -2.08 1.27 -9.08
N PHE A 105 -2.74 0.64 -8.12
CA PHE A 105 -2.78 1.06 -6.73
C PHE A 105 -1.39 1.03 -6.11
N ALA A 106 -0.64 -0.07 -6.25
CA ALA A 106 0.70 -0.21 -5.69
C ALA A 106 1.66 0.86 -6.23
N HIS A 107 1.58 1.17 -7.53
CA HIS A 107 2.34 2.26 -8.12
C HIS A 107 1.96 3.64 -7.58
N ARG A 108 0.66 3.93 -7.43
CA ARG A 108 0.18 5.19 -6.84
C ARG A 108 0.60 5.31 -5.37
N ALA A 109 0.40 4.26 -4.58
CA ALA A 109 0.79 4.19 -3.18
C ALA A 109 2.27 4.50 -2.99
N ASN A 110 3.15 3.87 -3.77
CA ASN A 110 4.59 4.15 -3.73
C ASN A 110 4.92 5.61 -4.11
N SER A 111 4.21 6.19 -5.07
CA SER A 111 4.39 7.61 -5.42
C SER A 111 3.95 8.54 -4.28
N VAL A 112 2.83 8.26 -3.62
CA VAL A 112 2.29 9.07 -2.50
C VAL A 112 3.20 8.95 -1.27
N VAL A 113 3.59 7.73 -0.90
CA VAL A 113 4.56 7.48 0.18
C VAL A 113 5.89 8.20 -0.10
N GLY A 114 6.34 8.17 -1.36
CA GLY A 114 7.54 8.87 -1.81
C GLY A 114 7.41 10.40 -1.82
N ALA A 115 6.21 10.96 -2.00
CA ALA A 115 6.02 12.41 -2.00
C ALA A 115 6.26 13.04 -0.61
N GLY A 116 5.98 12.30 0.46
CA GLY A 116 6.27 12.73 1.85
C GLY A 116 7.73 12.59 2.28
N ARG A 117 8.69 12.67 1.34
CA ARG A 117 10.14 12.68 1.64
C ARG A 117 10.53 14.04 2.22
N GLN A 118 11.59 14.09 3.04
CA GLN A 118 12.07 15.38 3.53
C GLN A 118 12.37 16.31 2.35
N PRO A 119 11.83 17.54 2.35
CA PRO A 119 12.15 18.51 1.32
C PRO A 119 13.63 18.88 1.42
N CYS A 120 14.28 19.03 0.28
CA CYS A 120 15.63 19.54 0.19
C CYS A 120 15.67 20.93 0.83
N PRO A 121 16.56 21.19 1.81
CA PRO A 121 16.61 22.48 2.49
C PRO A 121 16.98 23.65 1.55
N PHE A 122 17.52 23.37 0.36
CA PHE A 122 17.93 24.38 -0.62
C PHE A 122 16.86 24.66 -1.69
N CYS A 123 16.21 23.63 -2.23
CA CYS A 123 15.26 23.75 -3.35
C CYS A 123 13.81 23.39 -3.03
N GLY A 124 13.54 22.81 -1.86
CA GLY A 124 12.20 22.34 -1.47
C GLY A 124 11.72 21.06 -2.17
N GLY A 125 12.50 20.51 -3.12
CA GLY A 125 12.16 19.27 -3.82
C GLY A 125 12.38 18.01 -2.96
N PRO A 126 11.69 16.89 -3.24
CA PRO A 126 11.80 15.67 -2.44
C PRO A 126 13.21 15.04 -2.53
N ILE A 127 13.81 14.68 -1.39
CA ILE A 127 15.13 14.02 -1.35
C ILE A 127 14.98 12.51 -1.58
N ASP A 128 15.63 11.95 -2.60
CA ASP A 128 15.69 10.49 -2.83
C ASP A 128 16.74 9.80 -1.91
N PRO A 129 16.49 8.57 -1.42
CA PRO A 129 17.46 7.80 -0.65
C PRO A 129 18.79 7.54 -1.36
N ARG A 130 18.82 7.51 -2.71
CA ARG A 130 20.04 7.35 -3.51
C ARG A 130 20.78 8.67 -3.75
N GLY A 131 20.33 9.74 -3.10
CA GLY A 131 20.84 11.10 -3.25
C GLY A 131 19.93 11.96 -4.13
N HIS A 132 19.85 13.25 -3.79
CA HIS A 132 19.06 14.23 -4.52
C HIS A 132 19.96 15.19 -5.30
N LEU A 133 19.70 15.36 -6.59
CA LEU A 133 20.44 16.27 -7.46
C LEU A 133 19.81 17.68 -7.38
N CYS A 134 20.24 18.47 -6.40
CA CYS A 134 19.67 19.79 -6.13
C CYS A 134 20.08 20.81 -7.21
N PRO A 135 19.12 21.40 -7.96
CA PRO A 135 19.43 22.43 -8.97
C PRO A 135 19.98 23.72 -8.36
N ARG A 136 19.63 24.02 -7.09
CA ARG A 136 20.09 25.22 -6.36
C ARG A 136 21.45 25.05 -5.67
N ALA A 137 21.93 23.82 -5.51
CA ALA A 137 23.21 23.53 -4.86
C ALA A 137 24.27 23.02 -5.84
N ASN A 138 24.17 23.38 -7.14
CA ASN A 138 25.10 22.96 -8.20
C ASN A 138 25.45 21.46 -8.15
N GLY A 139 24.47 20.59 -7.89
CA GLY A 139 24.66 19.13 -7.94
C GLY A 139 25.38 18.48 -6.76
N TYR A 140 25.51 19.14 -5.61
CA TYR A 140 26.09 18.52 -4.39
C TYR A 140 25.26 17.30 -3.94
N ARG A 141 25.89 16.13 -3.89
CA ARG A 141 25.30 14.87 -3.41
C ARG A 141 25.61 14.68 -1.93
N ARG A 142 24.60 14.35 -1.13
CA ARG A 142 24.72 13.68 0.16
C ARG A 142 23.85 12.45 0.14
#